data_AF-A0A4Q7VM60-F1
#
_entry.id   AF-A0A4Q7VM60-F1
#
_cell.length_a   1.000
_cell.length_b   1.000
_cell.length_c   1.000
_cell.angle_alpha   90.00
_cell.angle_beta   90.00
_cell.angle_gamma   90.00
#
_symmetry.space_group_name_H-M   'P 1'
#
loop_
_entity.id
_entity.type
_entity.pdbx_description
1 polymer ?
#
loop_
_entity_poly.entity_id
_entity_poly.type
_entity_poly.pdbx_seq_one_letter_code
_entity_poly.pdbx_strand_id
1 'polypeptide(L)'
;MSSKIEIIKELLSDFCNEILNSPSYAKICHRVLHELEQHPDHPLARGKENIWAAGIAHAVGSINFLFQSSSSPHISVNDLNYFFGTRATTTGKKSLDLRDLLHISAYSSDYQISQTSSDDPLDQIKEAIVKKFGVPEEDVEAILSSINRPDCPVIPKTDYSAIRIIPKEKFWDWVETQIDLDQIDPNMRQDYNVYLVYDIELKSSIEEELHLKYKEIWKIEATRYINPESDFPTGSFLEFLQWFEVRISSHVMDLTGELLDDFNEEDLDDEFESDDNNFPPDFSLN
;
A
#
# COMPACT_ATOMS: atom_id res chain seq x y z
N MET A 1 34.61 -25.78 -23.79
CA MET A 1 34.56 -25.28 -22.41
C MET A 1 33.44 -24.26 -22.39
N SER A 2 32.40 -24.47 -21.60
CA SER A 2 31.32 -23.48 -21.47
C SER A 2 31.88 -22.17 -20.95
N SER A 3 31.40 -21.05 -21.47
CA SER A 3 31.83 -19.74 -20.98
C SER A 3 31.41 -19.55 -19.52
N LYS A 4 32.13 -18.70 -18.78
CA LYS A 4 31.81 -18.41 -17.37
C LYS A 4 30.34 -18.01 -17.18
N ILE A 5 29.82 -17.27 -18.15
CA ILE A 5 28.45 -16.76 -18.17
C ILE A 5 27.45 -17.89 -18.37
N GLU A 6 27.74 -18.83 -19.27
CA GLU A 6 26.91 -20.04 -19.45
C GLU A 6 26.81 -20.86 -18.17
N ILE A 7 27.92 -21.04 -17.44
CA ILE A 7 27.92 -21.78 -16.16
C ILE A 7 27.05 -21.06 -15.13
N ILE A 8 27.17 -19.74 -15.00
CA ILE A 8 26.33 -18.96 -14.06
C ILE A 8 24.86 -19.04 -14.47
N LYS A 9 24.58 -18.95 -15.77
CA LYS A 9 23.22 -19.05 -16.31
C LYS A 9 22.59 -20.40 -16.00
N GLU A 10 23.30 -21.49 -16.23
CA GLU A 10 22.85 -22.86 -15.93
C GLU A 10 22.55 -23.03 -14.44
N LEU A 11 23.48 -22.65 -13.56
CA LEU A 11 23.28 -22.69 -12.11
C LEU A 11 22.03 -21.91 -11.64
N LEU A 12 21.76 -20.74 -12.25
CA LEU A 12 20.57 -19.95 -11.93
C LEU A 12 19.29 -20.61 -12.46
N SER A 13 19.32 -21.17 -13.66
CA SER A 13 18.18 -21.89 -14.24
C SER A 13 17.82 -23.12 -13.41
N ASP A 14 18.82 -23.92 -13.02
CA ASP A 14 18.63 -25.13 -12.20
C ASP A 14 18.03 -24.76 -10.84
N PHE A 15 18.57 -23.73 -10.17
CA PHE A 15 18.01 -23.25 -8.92
C PHE A 15 16.55 -22.80 -9.06
N CYS A 16 16.26 -21.95 -10.04
CA CYS A 16 14.92 -21.37 -10.17
C CYS A 16 13.87 -22.40 -10.62
N ASN A 17 14.23 -23.32 -11.51
CA ASN A 17 13.29 -24.28 -12.07
C ASN A 17 13.16 -25.53 -11.22
N GLU A 18 14.26 -26.06 -10.67
CA GLU A 18 14.23 -27.33 -9.91
C GLU A 18 13.99 -27.13 -8.43
N ILE A 19 14.52 -26.05 -7.84
CA ILE A 19 14.37 -25.77 -6.40
C ILE A 19 13.16 -24.87 -6.14
N LEU A 20 13.05 -23.75 -6.85
CA LEU A 20 11.96 -22.79 -6.62
C LEU A 20 10.67 -23.13 -7.41
N ASN A 21 10.75 -23.99 -8.43
CA ASN A 21 9.66 -24.25 -9.38
C ASN A 21 9.04 -22.95 -9.94
N SER A 22 9.87 -21.92 -10.15
CA SER A 22 9.43 -20.60 -10.56
C SER A 22 10.25 -20.08 -11.75
N PRO A 23 9.72 -20.20 -12.98
CA PRO A 23 10.34 -19.66 -14.19
C PRO A 23 10.52 -18.13 -14.14
N SER A 24 9.67 -17.45 -13.37
CA SER A 24 9.70 -15.99 -13.21
C SER A 24 10.95 -15.52 -12.46
N TYR A 25 11.39 -16.28 -11.44
CA TYR A 25 12.68 -16.07 -10.80
C TYR A 25 13.84 -16.25 -11.78
N ALA A 26 13.80 -17.28 -12.64
CA ALA A 26 14.83 -17.53 -13.64
C ALA A 26 14.97 -16.33 -14.59
N LYS A 27 13.84 -15.79 -15.08
CA LYS A 27 13.81 -14.62 -15.98
C LYS A 27 14.52 -13.41 -15.36
N ILE A 28 14.20 -13.05 -14.12
CA ILE A 28 14.83 -11.90 -13.45
C ILE A 28 16.31 -12.17 -13.15
N CYS A 29 16.67 -13.37 -12.70
CA CYS A 29 18.07 -13.73 -12.47
C CYS A 29 18.91 -13.63 -13.75
N HIS A 30 18.35 -14.04 -14.90
CA HIS A 30 19.02 -13.91 -16.20
C HIS A 30 19.14 -12.45 -16.64
N ARG A 31 18.15 -11.60 -16.36
CA ARG A 31 18.24 -10.16 -16.61
C ARG A 31 19.41 -9.54 -15.84
N VAL A 32 19.49 -9.79 -14.53
CA VAL A 32 20.60 -9.31 -13.69
C VAL A 32 21.95 -9.81 -14.21
N LEU A 33 22.05 -11.09 -14.59
CA LEU A 33 23.27 -11.63 -15.18
C LEU A 33 23.67 -10.91 -16.48
N HIS A 34 22.71 -10.61 -17.35
CA HIS A 34 22.95 -9.91 -18.59
C HIS A 34 23.43 -8.47 -18.36
N GLU A 35 22.85 -7.75 -17.39
CA GLU A 35 23.31 -6.41 -17.04
C GLU A 35 24.74 -6.41 -16.48
N LEU A 36 25.11 -7.39 -15.67
CA LEU A 36 26.50 -7.56 -15.19
C LEU A 36 27.49 -7.87 -16.31
N GLU A 37 27.05 -8.60 -17.35
CA GLU A 37 27.86 -8.89 -18.52
C GLU A 37 28.16 -7.63 -19.33
N GLN A 38 27.15 -6.76 -19.48
CA GLN A 38 27.27 -5.49 -20.23
C GLN A 38 27.90 -4.36 -19.40
N HIS A 39 28.11 -4.56 -18.09
CA HIS A 39 28.61 -3.52 -17.20
C HIS A 39 30.06 -3.11 -17.55
N PRO A 40 30.38 -1.81 -17.69
CA PRO A 40 31.71 -1.33 -18.11
C PRO A 40 32.88 -1.81 -17.25
N ASP A 41 32.66 -1.95 -15.94
CA ASP A 41 33.70 -2.42 -15.01
C ASP A 41 33.99 -3.92 -15.08
N HIS A 42 33.29 -4.66 -15.94
CA HIS A 42 33.42 -6.10 -16.14
C HIS A 42 33.50 -6.91 -14.83
N PRO A 43 32.53 -6.74 -13.92
CA PRO A 43 32.61 -7.29 -12.57
C PRO A 43 32.75 -8.82 -12.58
N LEU A 44 32.14 -9.51 -13.56
CA LEU A 44 32.19 -10.96 -13.73
C LEU A 44 33.61 -11.51 -14.04
N ALA A 45 34.59 -10.66 -14.38
CA ALA A 45 35.96 -11.09 -14.68
C ALA A 45 36.65 -11.80 -13.50
N ARG A 46 36.21 -11.53 -12.26
CA ARG A 46 36.78 -12.10 -11.03
C ARG A 46 35.72 -12.85 -10.21
N GLY A 47 36.18 -13.67 -9.27
CA GLY A 47 35.32 -14.48 -8.40
C GLY A 47 34.84 -15.78 -9.06
N LYS A 48 34.32 -16.71 -8.25
CA LYS A 48 33.84 -18.02 -8.71
C LYS A 48 32.40 -17.93 -9.22
N GLU A 49 32.07 -18.79 -10.17
CA GLU A 49 30.77 -18.90 -10.84
C GLU A 49 29.65 -19.12 -9.82
N ASN A 50 29.85 -20.05 -8.90
CA ASN A 50 28.87 -20.37 -7.87
C ASN A 50 28.59 -19.23 -6.88
N ILE A 51 29.61 -18.41 -6.57
CA ILE A 51 29.44 -17.21 -5.73
C ILE A 51 28.62 -16.15 -6.48
N TRP A 52 28.84 -15.99 -7.79
CA TRP A 52 28.04 -15.08 -8.61
C TRP A 52 26.59 -15.53 -8.71
N ALA A 53 26.35 -16.81 -9.02
CA ALA A 53 25.01 -17.37 -9.08
C ALA A 53 24.27 -17.21 -7.73
N ALA A 54 24.91 -17.58 -6.62
CA ALA A 54 24.34 -17.41 -5.28
C ALA A 54 24.04 -15.93 -4.96
N GLY A 55 24.96 -15.02 -5.29
CA GLY A 55 24.77 -13.58 -5.04
C GLY A 55 23.61 -12.98 -5.84
N ILE A 56 23.45 -13.38 -7.12
CA ILE A 56 22.34 -12.96 -7.98
C ILE A 56 21.01 -13.50 -7.44
N ALA A 57 20.92 -14.82 -7.21
CA ALA A 57 19.71 -15.45 -6.67
C ALA A 57 19.33 -14.85 -5.31
N HIS A 58 20.31 -14.59 -4.45
CA HIS A 58 20.06 -13.95 -3.16
C HIS A 58 19.60 -12.49 -3.31
N ALA A 59 20.18 -11.70 -4.22
CA ALA A 59 19.75 -10.33 -4.46
C ALA A 59 18.31 -10.24 -4.97
N VAL A 60 17.99 -11.03 -6.00
CA VAL A 60 16.64 -11.12 -6.56
C VAL A 60 15.65 -11.65 -5.52
N GLY A 61 16.01 -12.71 -4.79
CA GLY A 61 15.20 -13.25 -3.70
C GLY A 61 14.95 -12.25 -2.57
N SER A 62 15.94 -11.42 -2.22
CA SER A 62 15.79 -10.44 -1.13
C SER A 62 14.74 -9.38 -1.46
N ILE A 63 14.76 -8.85 -2.68
CA ILE A 63 13.80 -7.81 -3.08
C ILE A 63 12.41 -8.37 -3.40
N ASN A 64 12.30 -9.69 -3.63
CA ASN A 64 11.05 -10.39 -3.93
C ASN A 64 10.56 -11.26 -2.77
N PHE A 65 11.01 -10.96 -1.55
CA PHE A 65 10.56 -11.58 -0.30
C PHE A 65 10.73 -13.10 -0.20
N LEU A 66 11.59 -13.72 -1.03
CA LEU A 66 11.79 -15.18 -1.13
C LEU A 66 12.11 -15.86 0.21
N PHE A 67 12.74 -15.12 1.13
CA PHE A 67 13.19 -15.63 2.43
C PHE A 67 12.17 -15.43 3.56
N GLN A 68 11.01 -14.82 3.27
CA GLN A 68 9.93 -14.67 4.25
C GLN A 68 9.09 -15.94 4.27
N SER A 69 8.78 -16.46 5.47
CA SER A 69 7.99 -17.70 5.61
C SER A 69 6.57 -17.60 5.04
N SER A 70 6.08 -16.38 4.80
CA SER A 70 4.78 -16.09 4.21
C SER A 70 4.80 -16.02 2.67
N SER A 71 5.96 -16.06 2.02
CA SER A 71 6.06 -15.95 0.56
C SER A 71 5.81 -17.29 -0.14
N SER A 72 5.38 -17.24 -1.41
CA SER A 72 5.34 -18.39 -2.31
C SER A 72 6.03 -18.02 -3.62
N PRO A 73 7.14 -18.68 -4.02
CA PRO A 73 7.87 -19.70 -3.26
C PRO A 73 8.57 -19.15 -2.00
N HIS A 74 8.92 -20.03 -1.06
CA HIS A 74 9.76 -19.74 0.10
C HIS A 74 10.94 -20.70 0.17
N ILE A 75 12.12 -20.17 0.51
CA ILE A 75 13.30 -20.97 0.84
C ILE A 75 14.12 -20.26 1.92
N SER A 76 14.87 -21.02 2.73
CA SER A 76 15.81 -20.41 3.66
C SER A 76 17.09 -19.96 2.96
N VAL A 77 17.74 -18.92 3.49
CA VAL A 77 19.07 -18.50 3.02
C VAL A 77 20.09 -19.64 3.15
N ASN A 78 19.93 -20.52 4.15
CA ASN A 78 20.81 -21.68 4.33
C ASN A 78 20.68 -22.69 3.20
N ASP A 79 19.44 -22.99 2.77
CA ASP A 79 19.20 -23.94 1.68
C ASP A 79 19.66 -23.38 0.33
N LEU A 80 19.47 -22.08 0.10
CA LEU A 80 20.07 -21.39 -1.05
C LEU A 80 21.60 -21.55 -1.05
N ASN A 81 22.26 -21.28 0.07
CA ASN A 81 23.71 -21.40 0.18
C ASN A 81 24.18 -22.85 0.01
N TYR A 82 23.42 -23.81 0.54
CA TYR A 82 23.68 -25.24 0.39
C TYR A 82 23.64 -25.65 -1.07
N PHE A 83 22.61 -25.25 -1.83
CA PHE A 83 22.47 -25.52 -3.25
C PHE A 83 23.68 -25.04 -4.05
N PHE A 84 24.10 -23.78 -3.84
CA PHE A 84 25.25 -23.22 -4.58
C PHE A 84 26.63 -23.60 -4.00
N GLY A 85 26.67 -24.33 -2.88
CA GLY A 85 27.93 -24.66 -2.19
C GLY A 85 28.70 -23.42 -1.71
N THR A 86 27.99 -22.43 -1.18
CA THR A 86 28.54 -21.14 -0.73
C THR A 86 28.34 -20.91 0.77
N ARG A 87 29.03 -19.91 1.33
CA ARG A 87 28.86 -19.49 2.73
C ARG A 87 27.95 -18.26 2.77
N ALA A 88 27.06 -18.19 3.75
CA ALA A 88 26.11 -17.09 3.92
C ALA A 88 26.77 -15.70 3.91
N THR A 89 27.93 -15.54 4.57
CA THR A 89 28.66 -14.27 4.59
C THR A 89 29.20 -13.87 3.22
N THR A 90 29.67 -14.84 2.43
CA THR A 90 30.16 -14.61 1.06
C THR A 90 29.00 -14.23 0.14
N THR A 91 27.89 -14.96 0.21
CA THR A 91 26.69 -14.72 -0.60
C THR A 91 26.04 -13.39 -0.27
N GLY A 92 25.85 -13.08 1.02
CA GLY A 92 25.28 -11.81 1.48
C GLY A 92 26.12 -10.61 1.06
N LYS A 93 27.45 -10.67 1.25
CA LYS A 93 28.35 -9.61 0.77
C LYS A 93 28.24 -9.44 -0.75
N LYS A 94 28.25 -10.55 -1.50
CA LYS A 94 28.16 -10.52 -2.97
C LYS A 94 26.83 -9.92 -3.45
N SER A 95 25.74 -10.27 -2.76
CA SER A 95 24.40 -9.77 -3.02
C SER A 95 24.31 -8.26 -2.79
N LEU A 96 24.90 -7.75 -1.69
CA LEU A 96 24.97 -6.32 -1.42
C LEU A 96 25.82 -5.58 -2.47
N ASP A 97 27.06 -6.04 -2.71
CA ASP A 97 27.97 -5.42 -3.68
C ASP A 97 27.30 -5.33 -5.08
N LEU A 98 26.53 -6.36 -5.47
CA LEU A 98 25.77 -6.38 -6.73
C LEU A 98 24.59 -5.41 -6.75
N ARG A 99 23.82 -5.34 -5.65
CA ARG A 99 22.67 -4.44 -5.55
C ARG A 99 23.11 -2.99 -5.57
N ASP A 100 24.22 -2.68 -4.92
CA ASP A 100 24.83 -1.35 -4.95
C ASP A 100 25.33 -0.99 -6.35
N LEU A 101 25.97 -1.95 -7.04
CA LEU A 101 26.50 -1.76 -8.40
C LEU A 101 25.41 -1.50 -9.44
N LEU A 102 24.29 -2.22 -9.35
CA LEU A 102 23.18 -2.12 -10.31
C LEU A 102 22.02 -1.25 -9.81
N HIS A 103 22.16 -0.60 -8.66
CA HIS A 103 21.11 0.18 -8.00
C HIS A 103 19.79 -0.59 -7.82
N ILE A 104 19.89 -1.88 -7.48
CA ILE A 104 18.74 -2.75 -7.26
C ILE A 104 18.20 -2.56 -5.84
N SER A 105 16.97 -2.03 -5.77
CA SER A 105 16.24 -1.78 -4.54
C SER A 105 14.89 -2.51 -4.55
N ALA A 106 14.19 -2.49 -3.42
CA ALA A 106 12.82 -3.01 -3.33
C ALA A 106 11.82 -2.24 -4.23
N TYR A 107 12.16 -1.02 -4.65
CA TYR A 107 11.31 -0.15 -5.49
C TYR A 107 11.65 -0.26 -7.00
N SER A 108 12.64 -1.07 -7.36
CA SER A 108 13.07 -1.23 -8.74
C SER A 108 12.16 -2.24 -9.47
N SER A 109 11.04 -1.75 -10.02
CA SER A 109 9.98 -2.55 -10.66
C SER A 109 10.50 -3.52 -11.74
N ASP A 110 11.58 -3.17 -12.42
CA ASP A 110 12.26 -3.99 -13.42
C ASP A 110 12.83 -5.33 -12.92
N TYR A 111 13.07 -5.45 -11.61
CA TYR A 111 13.59 -6.65 -10.93
C TYR A 111 12.58 -7.26 -9.96
N GLN A 112 11.39 -6.68 -9.86
CA GLN A 112 10.28 -7.31 -9.17
C GLN A 112 9.71 -8.42 -10.05
N ILE A 113 9.35 -9.53 -9.41
CA ILE A 113 8.64 -10.61 -10.05
C ILE A 113 7.19 -10.17 -10.14
N SER A 114 6.79 -9.70 -11.32
CA SER A 114 5.38 -9.65 -11.69
C SER A 114 4.84 -11.06 -11.49
N GLN A 115 3.90 -11.23 -10.57
CA GLN A 115 3.16 -12.47 -10.37
C GLN A 115 2.71 -12.95 -11.76
N THR A 116 3.29 -14.04 -12.25
CA THR A 116 2.95 -14.58 -13.57
C THR A 116 1.51 -15.08 -13.50
N SER A 117 0.63 -14.44 -14.27
CA SER A 117 -0.61 -14.85 -15.00
C SER A 117 -1.41 -16.13 -14.66
N SER A 118 -0.98 -17.01 -13.77
CA SER A 118 -1.81 -18.08 -13.21
C SER A 118 -2.41 -17.70 -11.86
N ASP A 119 -1.77 -16.77 -11.14
CA ASP A 119 -2.25 -16.20 -9.88
C ASP A 119 -2.66 -14.73 -10.01
N ASP A 120 -2.68 -14.19 -11.23
CA ASP A 120 -3.25 -12.87 -11.47
C ASP A 120 -4.76 -12.95 -11.19
N PRO A 121 -5.29 -12.14 -10.24
CA PRO A 121 -6.72 -12.06 -10.00
C PRO A 121 -7.51 -11.84 -11.29
N LEU A 122 -6.95 -11.15 -12.28
CA LEU A 122 -7.57 -10.91 -13.58
C LEU A 122 -7.71 -12.19 -14.41
N ASP A 123 -6.70 -13.05 -14.43
CA ASP A 123 -6.75 -14.32 -15.15
C ASP A 123 -7.67 -15.34 -14.45
N GLN A 124 -7.74 -15.31 -13.11
CA GLN A 124 -8.75 -16.06 -12.35
C GLN A 124 -10.18 -15.57 -12.65
N ILE A 125 -10.35 -14.25 -12.81
CA ILE A 125 -11.62 -13.65 -13.21
C ILE A 125 -11.97 -14.03 -14.66
N LYS A 126 -11.00 -14.05 -15.58
CA LYS A 126 -11.20 -14.52 -16.97
C LYS A 126 -11.74 -15.95 -16.97
N GLU A 127 -11.05 -16.87 -16.29
CA GLU A 127 -11.47 -18.27 -16.23
C GLU A 127 -12.84 -18.41 -15.57
N ALA A 128 -13.10 -17.68 -14.49
CA ALA A 128 -14.40 -17.67 -13.82
C ALA A 128 -15.52 -17.13 -14.73
N ILE A 129 -15.26 -16.09 -15.54
CA ILE A 129 -16.26 -15.51 -16.44
C ILE A 129 -16.60 -16.48 -17.57
N VAL A 130 -15.59 -17.04 -18.24
CA VAL A 130 -15.76 -18.02 -19.32
C VAL A 130 -16.54 -19.23 -18.79
N LYS A 131 -16.16 -19.75 -17.62
CA LYS A 131 -16.75 -20.97 -17.04
C LYS A 131 -18.14 -20.76 -16.45
N LYS A 132 -18.40 -19.62 -15.81
CA LYS A 132 -19.65 -19.36 -15.08
C LYS A 132 -20.72 -18.71 -15.97
N PHE A 133 -20.32 -17.90 -16.93
CA PHE A 133 -21.23 -17.16 -17.80
C PHE A 133 -21.20 -17.63 -19.26
N GLY A 134 -20.31 -18.57 -19.62
CA GLY A 134 -20.26 -19.17 -20.97
C GLY A 134 -19.85 -18.19 -22.07
N VAL A 135 -19.18 -17.09 -21.70
CA VAL A 135 -18.73 -16.06 -22.63
C VAL A 135 -17.48 -16.58 -23.36
N PRO A 136 -17.39 -16.47 -24.69
CA PRO A 136 -16.20 -16.82 -25.44
C PRO A 136 -14.97 -16.04 -24.97
N GLU A 137 -13.81 -16.71 -24.92
CA GLU A 137 -12.56 -16.13 -24.44
C GLU A 137 -12.15 -14.87 -25.23
N GLU A 138 -12.46 -14.82 -26.52
CA GLU A 138 -12.21 -13.68 -27.41
C GLU A 138 -13.03 -12.43 -27.00
N ASP A 139 -14.27 -12.62 -26.54
CA ASP A 139 -15.13 -11.55 -26.06
C ASP A 139 -14.69 -11.07 -24.67
N VAL A 140 -14.24 -11.97 -23.80
CA VAL A 140 -13.67 -11.62 -22.50
C VAL A 140 -12.39 -10.81 -22.69
N GLU A 141 -11.52 -11.20 -23.61
CA GLU A 141 -10.28 -10.47 -23.91
C GLU A 141 -10.57 -9.11 -24.57
N ALA A 142 -11.60 -9.00 -25.42
CA ALA A 142 -12.07 -7.73 -25.98
C ALA A 142 -12.62 -6.79 -24.90
N ILE A 143 -13.35 -7.31 -23.92
CA ILE A 143 -13.84 -6.54 -22.77
C ILE A 143 -12.67 -6.09 -21.90
N LEU A 144 -11.74 -6.98 -21.56
CA LEU A 144 -10.62 -6.65 -20.67
C LEU A 144 -9.60 -5.72 -21.32
N SER A 145 -9.35 -5.85 -22.62
CA SER A 145 -8.55 -4.89 -23.39
C SER A 145 -9.21 -3.50 -23.48
N SER A 146 -10.54 -3.41 -23.33
CA SER A 146 -11.26 -2.15 -23.22
C SER A 146 -11.22 -1.50 -21.83
N ILE A 147 -10.78 -2.23 -20.79
CA ILE A 147 -10.61 -1.70 -19.42
C ILE A 147 -9.41 -0.75 -19.32
N ASN A 148 -8.44 -0.85 -20.25
CA ASN A 148 -7.33 0.11 -20.40
C ASN A 148 -7.70 1.37 -21.20
N ARG A 149 -8.98 1.77 -21.19
CA ARG A 149 -9.30 3.14 -21.60
C ARG A 149 -8.90 4.10 -20.47
N PRO A 150 -8.08 5.14 -20.75
CA PRO A 150 -7.74 6.19 -19.78
C PRO A 150 -8.96 7.01 -19.31
N ASP A 151 -10.16 6.69 -19.81
CA ASP A 151 -11.43 7.25 -19.36
C ASP A 151 -12.02 6.52 -18.14
N CYS A 152 -11.34 5.48 -17.63
CA CYS A 152 -11.64 4.97 -16.29
C CYS A 152 -10.91 5.86 -15.29
N PRO A 153 -11.62 6.64 -14.44
CA PRO A 153 -10.95 7.48 -13.46
C PRO A 153 -10.08 6.59 -12.57
N VAL A 154 -8.76 6.80 -12.61
CA VAL A 154 -7.87 6.30 -11.58
C VAL A 154 -8.28 7.06 -10.33
N ILE A 155 -9.10 6.44 -9.50
CA ILE A 155 -9.41 6.97 -8.18
C ILE A 155 -8.10 6.85 -7.41
N PRO A 156 -7.43 7.96 -7.04
CA PRO A 156 -6.26 7.89 -6.19
C PRO A 156 -6.70 7.16 -4.91
N LYS A 157 -6.09 6.01 -4.64
CA LYS A 157 -6.21 5.39 -3.32
C LYS A 157 -5.37 6.27 -2.39
N THR A 158 -6.01 7.22 -1.76
CA THR A 158 -5.40 7.90 -0.61
C THR A 158 -5.38 6.88 0.53
N ASP A 159 -4.19 6.51 1.01
CA ASP A 159 -3.97 5.49 2.05
C ASP A 159 -4.39 6.00 3.44
N TYR A 160 -5.63 6.48 3.58
CA TYR A 160 -6.22 6.89 4.85
C TYR A 160 -7.41 6.01 5.23
N SER A 161 -7.46 5.63 6.50
CA SER A 161 -8.69 5.26 7.17
C SER A 161 -9.43 6.51 7.65
N ALA A 162 -10.73 6.55 7.45
CA ALA A 162 -11.59 7.57 8.04
C ALA A 162 -12.23 7.07 9.33
N ILE A 163 -12.11 7.86 10.39
CA ILE A 163 -12.81 7.66 11.65
C ILE A 163 -13.91 8.72 11.76
N ARG A 164 -15.16 8.28 11.82
CA ARG A 164 -16.31 9.14 12.11
C ARG A 164 -16.62 9.09 13.60
N ILE A 165 -16.75 10.28 14.19
CA ILE A 165 -17.13 10.45 15.59
C ILE A 165 -18.53 11.06 15.63
N ILE A 166 -19.52 10.24 16.00
CA ILE A 166 -20.93 10.63 15.98
C ILE A 166 -21.41 10.84 17.42
N PRO A 167 -21.82 12.05 17.82
CA PRO A 167 -22.30 12.30 19.17
C PRO A 167 -23.61 11.54 19.46
N LYS A 168 -23.68 10.89 20.62
CA LYS A 168 -24.89 10.19 21.11
C LYS A 168 -25.75 11.14 21.93
N GLU A 169 -26.97 10.70 22.24
CA GLU A 169 -27.93 11.42 23.08
C GLU A 169 -27.30 11.93 24.39
N LYS A 170 -26.51 11.10 25.07
CA LYS A 170 -25.79 11.48 26.31
C LYS A 170 -24.88 12.71 26.15
N PHE A 171 -24.23 12.88 25.00
CA PHE A 171 -23.43 14.07 24.72
C PHE A 171 -24.33 15.29 24.55
N TRP A 172 -25.42 15.15 23.79
CA TRP A 172 -26.38 16.22 23.58
C TRP A 172 -27.02 16.67 24.88
N ASP A 173 -27.50 15.73 25.71
CA ASP A 173 -28.05 15.98 27.06
C ASP A 173 -27.11 16.86 27.90
N TRP A 174 -25.80 16.61 27.80
CA TRP A 174 -24.81 17.43 28.49
C TRP A 174 -24.62 18.80 27.83
N VAL A 175 -24.55 18.89 26.50
CA VAL A 175 -24.48 20.18 25.79
C VAL A 175 -25.68 21.07 26.12
N GLU A 176 -26.90 20.52 26.23
CA GLU A 176 -28.11 21.28 26.63
C GLU A 176 -27.95 21.93 28.01
N THR A 177 -27.12 21.36 28.89
CA THR A 177 -26.86 21.93 30.22
C THR A 177 -25.92 23.14 30.19
N GLN A 178 -25.15 23.29 29.11
CA GLN A 178 -24.11 24.30 28.96
C GLN A 178 -24.54 25.46 28.04
N ILE A 179 -25.42 25.19 27.07
CA ILE A 179 -25.90 26.16 26.09
C ILE A 179 -27.38 25.92 25.76
N ASP A 180 -28.11 27.00 25.49
CA ASP A 180 -29.48 26.94 24.99
C ASP A 180 -29.48 26.44 23.54
N LEU A 181 -29.97 25.23 23.32
CA LEU A 181 -29.94 24.55 22.02
C LEU A 181 -30.78 25.22 20.95
N ASP A 182 -31.74 26.06 21.33
CA ASP A 182 -32.52 26.87 20.40
C ASP A 182 -31.64 27.88 19.64
N GLN A 183 -30.39 28.08 20.07
CA GLN A 183 -29.37 28.90 19.41
C GLN A 183 -28.45 28.10 18.48
N ILE A 184 -28.53 26.76 18.47
CA ILE A 184 -27.72 25.89 17.62
C ILE A 184 -28.56 25.45 16.42
N ASP A 185 -28.01 25.57 15.21
CA ASP A 185 -28.68 25.10 13.99
C ASP A 185 -29.04 23.61 14.14
N PRO A 186 -30.32 23.22 13.98
CA PRO A 186 -30.75 21.82 14.03
C PRO A 186 -29.96 20.88 13.10
N ASN A 187 -29.42 21.40 12.00
CA ASN A 187 -28.59 20.65 11.06
C ASN A 187 -27.21 20.28 11.65
N MET A 188 -26.69 21.05 12.62
CA MET A 188 -25.42 20.72 13.30
C MET A 188 -25.49 19.43 14.10
N ARG A 189 -26.69 18.98 14.52
CA ARG A 189 -26.84 17.67 15.19
C ARG A 189 -26.65 16.48 14.25
N GLN A 190 -26.72 16.70 12.95
CA GLN A 190 -26.54 15.67 11.92
C GLN A 190 -25.12 15.68 11.34
N ASP A 191 -24.38 16.75 11.61
CA ASP A 191 -23.02 16.92 11.15
C ASP A 191 -22.04 16.27 12.13
N TYR A 192 -21.07 15.53 11.60
CA TYR A 192 -20.09 14.78 12.38
C TYR A 192 -18.72 14.94 11.75
N ASN A 193 -17.70 14.99 12.59
CA ASN A 193 -16.35 15.11 12.09
C ASN A 193 -15.84 13.77 11.56
N VAL A 194 -15.07 13.87 10.48
CA VAL A 194 -14.32 12.77 9.89
C VAL A 194 -12.85 13.05 10.15
N TYR A 195 -12.18 12.13 10.81
CA TYR A 195 -10.75 12.19 11.06
C TYR A 195 -10.04 11.22 10.12
N LEU A 196 -9.07 11.72 9.36
CA LEU A 196 -8.24 10.89 8.48
C LEU A 196 -7.02 10.39 9.27
N VAL A 197 -6.75 9.08 9.16
CA VAL A 197 -5.62 8.41 9.79
C VAL A 197 -4.84 7.68 8.72
N TYR A 198 -3.54 7.95 8.61
CA TYR A 198 -2.69 7.34 7.59
C TYR A 198 -2.55 5.83 7.84
N ASP A 199 -2.94 5.00 6.87
CA ASP A 199 -2.94 3.54 6.99
C ASP A 199 -1.52 2.96 7.06
N ILE A 200 -0.54 3.63 6.43
CA ILE A 200 0.84 3.14 6.32
C ILE A 200 1.68 3.42 7.59
N GLU A 201 1.30 4.39 8.43
CA GLU A 201 2.08 4.75 9.63
C GLU A 201 1.70 3.95 10.90
N LEU A 202 0.63 3.16 10.84
CA LEU A 202 0.14 2.39 11.98
C LEU A 202 1.13 1.27 12.36
N LYS A 203 1.96 1.53 13.38
CA LYS A 203 2.68 0.48 14.15
C LYS A 203 1.76 -0.25 15.13
N SER A 204 0.56 0.29 15.35
CA SER A 204 -0.46 0.00 16.37
C SER A 204 -1.83 -0.18 15.71
N SER A 205 -2.80 -0.78 16.42
CA SER A 205 -4.17 -0.90 15.88
C SER A 205 -4.88 0.46 15.86
N ILE A 206 -5.89 0.64 14.99
CA ILE A 206 -6.70 1.87 14.92
C ILE A 206 -7.34 2.19 16.29
N GLU A 207 -7.74 1.16 17.03
CA GLU A 207 -8.29 1.29 18.38
C GLU A 207 -7.26 1.83 19.39
N GLU A 208 -5.97 1.53 19.21
CA GLU A 208 -4.89 2.03 20.06
C GLU A 208 -4.61 3.51 19.77
N GLU A 209 -4.56 3.91 18.49
CA GLU A 209 -4.44 5.33 18.12
C GLU A 209 -5.62 6.15 18.64
N LEU A 210 -6.84 5.63 18.50
CA LEU A 210 -8.02 6.27 19.05
C LEU A 210 -7.92 6.38 20.58
N HIS A 211 -7.41 5.35 21.26
CA HIS A 211 -7.18 5.37 22.70
C HIS A 211 -6.11 6.37 23.13
N LEU A 212 -5.12 6.65 22.28
CA LEU A 212 -4.10 7.67 22.56
C LEU A 212 -4.65 9.08 22.35
N LYS A 213 -5.51 9.29 21.34
CA LYS A 213 -5.98 10.61 20.90
C LYS A 213 -7.39 11.01 21.36
N TYR A 214 -8.16 10.14 22.01
CA TYR A 214 -9.57 10.42 22.34
C TYR A 214 -9.80 11.72 23.13
N LYS A 215 -8.86 12.14 23.98
CA LYS A 215 -8.98 13.38 24.75
C LYS A 215 -8.89 14.63 23.88
N GLU A 216 -8.09 14.57 22.83
CA GLU A 216 -7.95 15.65 21.85
C GLU A 216 -9.18 15.73 20.96
N ILE A 217 -9.61 14.59 20.41
CA ILE A 217 -10.86 14.45 19.65
C ILE A 217 -12.04 14.97 20.47
N TRP A 218 -12.14 14.56 21.74
CA TRP A 218 -13.18 15.05 22.64
C TRP A 218 -13.21 16.57 22.77
N LYS A 219 -12.04 17.20 22.93
CA LYS A 219 -11.93 18.65 23.02
C LYS A 219 -12.41 19.30 21.73
N ILE A 220 -11.96 18.81 20.57
CA ILE A 220 -12.38 19.31 19.26
C ILE A 220 -13.91 19.24 19.14
N GLU A 221 -14.51 18.07 19.39
CA GLU A 221 -15.97 17.89 19.34
C GLU A 221 -16.72 18.83 20.29
N ALA A 222 -16.22 18.99 21.51
CA ALA A 222 -16.88 19.82 22.52
C ALA A 222 -16.71 21.34 22.25
N THR A 223 -15.56 21.76 21.73
CA THR A 223 -15.29 23.18 21.39
C THR A 223 -16.13 23.72 20.24
N ARG A 224 -16.74 22.84 19.42
CA ARG A 224 -17.71 23.27 18.40
C ARG A 224 -18.96 23.93 18.99
N TYR A 225 -19.33 23.51 20.20
CA TYR A 225 -20.61 23.89 20.81
C TYR A 225 -20.43 24.71 22.08
N ILE A 226 -19.27 24.63 22.71
CA ILE A 226 -19.01 25.20 24.03
C ILE A 226 -17.70 25.99 23.99
N ASN A 227 -17.66 27.10 24.74
CA ASN A 227 -16.46 27.91 24.88
C ASN A 227 -15.25 27.05 25.32
N PRO A 228 -14.08 27.16 24.65
CA PRO A 228 -12.85 26.48 25.03
C PRO A 228 -12.39 26.68 26.48
N GLU A 229 -12.86 27.73 27.16
CA GLU A 229 -12.56 28.03 28.56
C GLU A 229 -13.53 27.35 29.56
N SER A 230 -14.54 26.62 29.08
CA SER A 230 -15.50 25.90 29.93
C SER A 230 -14.91 24.61 30.51
N ASP A 231 -15.45 24.16 31.65
CA ASP A 231 -14.96 22.98 32.35
C ASP A 231 -15.38 21.69 31.62
N PHE A 232 -14.45 21.08 30.88
CA PHE A 232 -14.73 19.86 30.11
C PHE A 232 -14.79 18.63 31.02
N PRO A 233 -15.70 17.67 30.75
CA PRO A 233 -15.73 16.41 31.46
C PRO A 233 -14.39 15.69 31.29
N THR A 234 -13.66 15.46 32.39
CA THR A 234 -12.38 14.73 32.34
C THR A 234 -12.67 13.23 32.31
N GLY A 235 -13.14 12.75 31.15
CA GLY A 235 -13.57 11.37 30.98
C GLY A 235 -12.42 10.39 30.73
N SER A 236 -12.61 9.17 31.19
CA SER A 236 -11.87 7.99 30.72
C SER A 236 -12.27 7.62 29.28
N PHE A 237 -11.48 6.80 28.61
CA PHE A 237 -11.82 6.31 27.25
C PHE A 237 -13.16 5.57 27.20
N LEU A 238 -13.53 4.86 28.27
CA LEU A 238 -14.83 4.19 28.34
C LEU A 238 -15.98 5.19 28.41
N GLU A 239 -15.79 6.33 29.08
CA GLU A 239 -16.78 7.40 29.08
C GLU A 239 -16.85 8.06 27.70
N PHE A 240 -15.73 8.27 27.02
CA PHE A 240 -15.71 8.72 25.63
C PHE A 240 -16.61 7.85 24.73
N LEU A 241 -16.48 6.53 24.81
CA LEU A 241 -17.30 5.58 24.03
C LEU A 241 -18.79 5.55 24.44
N GLN A 242 -19.15 6.03 25.63
CA GLN A 242 -20.55 6.18 26.03
C GLN A 242 -21.18 7.43 25.40
N TRP A 243 -20.39 8.45 25.13
CA TRP A 243 -20.86 9.73 24.61
C TRP A 243 -20.79 9.79 23.08
N PHE A 244 -19.89 9.03 22.47
CA PHE A 244 -19.70 9.00 21.03
C PHE A 244 -19.85 7.58 20.46
N GLU A 245 -20.42 7.49 19.26
CA GLU A 245 -20.33 6.32 18.40
C GLU A 245 -19.15 6.52 17.44
N VAL A 246 -18.29 5.52 17.37
CA VAL A 246 -17.11 5.53 16.51
C VAL A 246 -17.37 4.59 15.35
N ARG A 247 -17.28 5.10 14.11
CA ARG A 247 -17.35 4.27 12.90
C ARG A 247 -16.07 4.41 12.11
N ILE A 248 -15.46 3.28 11.76
CA ILE A 248 -14.23 3.23 10.98
C ILE A 248 -14.58 2.86 9.54
N SER A 249 -13.95 3.54 8.58
CA SER A 249 -13.98 3.20 7.16
C SER A 249 -12.55 3.05 6.67
N SER A 250 -12.18 1.83 6.25
CA SER A 250 -10.86 1.52 5.68
C SER A 250 -10.73 1.89 4.20
N HIS A 251 -11.79 2.45 3.61
CA HIS A 251 -11.80 2.87 2.22
C HIS A 251 -12.30 4.30 2.18
N VAL A 252 -11.39 5.23 1.95
CA VAL A 252 -11.67 6.63 1.66
C VAL A 252 -11.32 6.83 0.19
N MET A 253 -12.31 7.24 -0.60
CA MET A 253 -12.12 7.57 -2.01
C MET A 253 -12.24 9.08 -2.14
N ASP A 254 -11.14 9.71 -2.53
CA ASP A 254 -11.19 11.08 -2.97
C ASP A 254 -11.78 11.15 -4.38
N LEU A 255 -12.88 11.90 -4.52
CA LEU A 255 -13.58 12.12 -5.78
C LEU A 255 -13.16 13.43 -6.44
N THR A 256 -12.30 14.22 -5.80
CA THR A 256 -11.84 15.52 -6.30
C THR A 256 -10.58 15.38 -7.16
N GLY A 257 -9.78 14.32 -6.95
CA GLY A 257 -8.66 13.94 -7.81
C GLY A 257 -7.39 14.77 -7.57
N GLU A 258 -7.43 15.70 -6.63
CA GLU A 258 -6.25 16.37 -6.11
C GLU A 258 -5.74 15.54 -4.93
N LEU A 259 -4.49 15.09 -5.01
CA LEU A 259 -3.84 14.55 -3.81
C LEU A 259 -3.96 15.62 -2.73
N LEU A 260 -4.47 15.24 -1.56
CA LEU A 260 -4.38 16.07 -0.36
C LEU A 260 -2.88 16.24 -0.11
N ASP A 261 -2.28 17.27 -0.70
CA ASP A 261 -0.91 17.66 -0.43
C ASP A 261 -0.78 17.83 1.07
N ASP A 262 0.33 17.35 1.63
CA ASP A 262 0.63 17.45 3.05
C ASP A 262 0.30 18.87 3.52
N PHE A 263 -0.75 19.00 4.33
CA PHE A 263 -1.19 20.26 4.92
C PHE A 263 0.02 20.91 5.59
N ASN A 264 0.63 21.89 4.94
CA ASN A 264 1.68 22.69 5.55
C ASN A 264 0.98 23.69 6.47
N GLU A 265 1.44 23.80 7.71
CA GLU A 265 0.95 24.79 8.68
C GLU A 265 1.12 26.25 8.20
N GLU A 266 1.80 26.48 7.08
CA GLU A 266 2.01 27.78 6.45
C GLU A 266 0.83 28.25 5.56
N ASP A 267 -0.15 27.39 5.22
CA ASP A 267 -1.29 27.74 4.35
C ASP A 267 -2.47 28.41 5.11
N LEU A 268 -2.28 28.77 6.39
CA LEU A 268 -3.32 29.41 7.21
C LEU A 268 -3.44 30.93 7.05
N ASP A 269 -2.64 31.53 6.19
CA ASP A 269 -2.69 32.96 5.88
C ASP A 269 -2.76 33.15 4.36
N ASP A 270 -3.97 33.21 3.79
CA ASP A 270 -4.40 34.31 2.90
C ASP A 270 -5.77 34.03 2.21
N GLU A 271 -6.68 35.00 2.41
CA GLU A 271 -7.83 35.39 1.58
C GLU A 271 -8.86 34.34 1.08
N PHE A 272 -10.02 34.35 1.74
CA PHE A 272 -11.30 33.92 1.17
C PHE A 272 -11.67 34.78 -0.05
N GLU A 273 -11.26 34.37 -1.26
CA GLU A 273 -11.94 34.79 -2.49
C GLU A 273 -12.97 33.74 -2.91
N SER A 274 -14.23 34.14 -2.85
CA SER A 274 -15.38 33.35 -3.27
C SER A 274 -15.47 33.34 -4.80
N ASP A 275 -15.07 32.23 -5.42
CA ASP A 275 -15.38 31.97 -6.83
C ASP A 275 -15.79 30.50 -7.04
N ASP A 276 -16.74 30.02 -6.23
CA ASP A 276 -17.36 28.72 -6.45
C ASP A 276 -18.58 28.87 -7.39
N ASN A 277 -18.37 28.56 -8.66
CA ASN A 277 -19.41 28.53 -9.70
C ASN A 277 -20.12 27.15 -9.81
N ASN A 278 -20.01 26.27 -8.80
CA ASN A 278 -20.83 25.05 -8.75
C ASN A 278 -22.27 25.34 -8.34
N PHE A 279 -23.13 25.64 -9.31
CA PHE A 279 -24.56 25.40 -9.14
C PHE A 279 -24.88 23.96 -9.55
N PRO A 280 -25.63 23.19 -8.73
CA PRO A 280 -26.06 21.86 -9.11
C PRO A 280 -26.95 21.93 -10.37
N PRO A 281 -26.88 20.94 -11.29
CA PRO A 281 -27.68 20.95 -12.51
C PRO A 281 -29.18 20.90 -12.18
N ASP A 282 -29.96 21.72 -12.88
CA ASP A 282 -31.42 21.79 -12.75
C ASP A 282 -32.07 20.56 -13.39
N PHE A 283 -32.65 19.68 -12.56
CA PHE A 283 -33.34 18.47 -13.00
C PHE A 283 -34.83 18.66 -13.29
N SER A 284 -35.32 19.91 -13.40
CA SER A 284 -36.74 20.20 -13.67
C SER A 284 -37.21 19.93 -15.12
N LEU A 285 -36.35 19.39 -15.97
CA LEU A 285 -36.68 18.98 -17.34
C LEU A 285 -36.26 17.54 -17.61
N ASN A 286 -36.97 16.58 -17.00
CA ASN A 286 -37.17 15.22 -17.53
C ASN A 286 -38.46 14.62 -16.98
#